data_AF-T0PZ81-F1
#
_entry.id   AF-T0PZ81-F1
#
_cell.length_a   1.000
_cell.length_b   1.000
_cell.length_c   1.000
_cell.angle_alpha   90.00
_cell.angle_beta   90.00
_cell.angle_gamma   90.00
#
_symmetry.space_group_name_H-M   'P 1'
#
loop_
_entity.id
_entity.type
_entity.pdbx_description
1 polymer ?
#
loop_
_entity_poly.entity_id
_entity_poly.type
_entity_poly.pdbx_seq_one_letter_code
_entity_poly.pdbx_strand_id
1 'polypeptide(L)'
;MLPLVAALVAGVAARVAAADCLYAGYTSTFVSSTCTQPGAVLCSVDSSCKLNKMFWTKDDVKKDSTQTNLLVINGTYKAQYLAELPNLSQVYIQFYNSVRAVGDLSKDTNVALLDFEANKGIDLSKAAFSPIITRLSIAACQLPTLPTTIPYGQLSELYVICLENAGKFMEINGSYGWQNNFTTIENVNFRNAVEIKFNGCPYLTTLSNLTVSSKLSKFYFDDSHFTTFLIDQPTYAALQAVPTFAVGSIDVAATCKAPNTIQLLKTKYSVCVMPAPATEDSGSSSNTGLIVGVAVGAVVLVLAIVGFVLYRRKKNAASTGTSHTGYTAHNTTTQGMTTSTGQYSMAFNMEDLELLRLDEQALTKVQSVAQGAYGEVYRGEYKVGLCSAEVHVCTGCTNLYRYKQRVQDLRCLLALCGRSQ
;
A
#
# COMPACT_ATOMS: atom_id res chain seq x y z
N MET A 1 50.57 22.06 42.39
CA MET A 1 49.18 21.91 41.89
C MET A 1 49.14 21.97 40.36
N LEU A 2 49.75 21.02 39.62
CA LEU A 2 49.64 21.05 38.14
C LEU A 2 49.91 19.76 37.32
N PRO A 3 49.98 18.52 37.88
CA PRO A 3 50.02 17.33 37.00
C PRO A 3 48.83 16.36 37.14
N LEU A 4 47.84 16.61 38.00
CA LEU A 4 46.78 15.62 38.27
C LEU A 4 45.53 15.74 37.38
N VAL A 5 45.40 16.81 36.58
CA VAL A 5 44.20 17.05 35.75
C VAL A 5 44.35 16.46 34.33
N ALA A 6 45.56 16.14 33.88
CA ALA A 6 45.80 15.57 32.56
C ALA A 6 45.47 14.07 32.45
N ALA A 7 45.41 13.34 33.56
CA ALA A 7 45.13 11.89 33.55
C ALA A 7 43.63 11.54 33.55
N LEU A 8 42.73 12.49 33.83
CA LEU A 8 41.29 12.24 33.84
C LEU A 8 40.59 12.55 32.51
N VAL A 9 41.26 13.22 31.57
CA VAL A 9 40.70 13.53 30.23
C VAL A 9 41.05 12.44 29.19
N ALA A 10 42.02 11.56 29.47
CA ALA A 10 42.39 10.46 28.59
C ALA A 10 41.51 9.19 28.76
N GLY A 11 40.63 9.15 29.76
CA GLY A 11 39.80 7.97 30.09
C GLY A 11 38.40 7.95 29.47
N VAL A 12 37.97 9.01 28.80
CA VAL A 12 36.64 9.12 28.15
C VAL A 12 36.80 9.33 26.64
N ALA A 13 37.77 8.67 26.02
CA ALA A 13 37.65 8.31 24.61
C ALA A 13 36.62 7.17 24.55
N ALA A 14 35.36 7.57 24.63
CA ALA A 14 34.22 6.69 24.53
C ALA A 14 34.41 5.77 23.33
N ARG A 15 34.55 4.47 23.60
CA ARG A 15 34.13 3.46 22.65
C ARG A 15 32.63 3.66 22.50
N VAL A 16 32.23 4.59 21.63
CA VAL A 16 30.97 4.45 20.91
C VAL A 16 31.18 3.15 20.17
N ALA A 17 30.74 2.04 20.79
CA ALA A 17 30.65 0.78 20.10
C ALA A 17 29.83 1.12 18.86
N ALA A 18 30.49 1.12 17.69
CA ALA A 18 29.81 1.31 16.43
C ALA A 18 28.65 0.33 16.48
N ALA A 19 27.43 0.85 16.52
CA ALA A 19 26.24 0.02 16.69
C ALA A 19 26.36 -1.11 15.67
N ASP A 20 26.38 -2.35 16.17
CA ASP A 20 26.64 -3.50 15.32
C ASP A 20 25.67 -3.43 14.13
N CYS A 21 26.23 -3.51 12.92
CA CYS A 21 25.41 -3.41 11.72
C CYS A 21 24.37 -4.53 11.74
N LEU A 22 23.08 -4.17 11.76
CA LEU A 22 21.96 -5.12 11.79
C LEU A 22 21.98 -6.11 10.61
N TYR A 23 22.73 -5.77 9.55
CA TYR A 23 22.84 -6.53 8.31
C TYR A 23 24.19 -7.22 8.14
N ALA A 24 24.98 -7.39 9.21
CA ALA A 24 26.31 -8.02 9.14
C ALA A 24 26.31 -9.44 8.54
N GLY A 25 25.16 -10.13 8.54
CA GLY A 25 24.99 -11.44 7.91
C GLY A 25 24.80 -11.42 6.38
N TYR A 26 24.73 -10.25 5.74
CA TYR A 26 24.48 -10.10 4.32
C TYR A 26 25.55 -9.25 3.65
N THR A 27 26.03 -9.64 2.46
CA THR A 27 27.05 -8.85 1.74
C THR A 27 26.51 -7.51 1.24
N SER A 28 25.20 -7.45 1.00
CA SER A 28 24.51 -6.27 0.47
C SER A 28 23.05 -6.30 0.87
N THR A 29 22.52 -5.17 1.32
CA THR A 29 21.15 -5.02 1.80
C THR A 29 20.51 -3.76 1.24
N PHE A 30 19.27 -3.87 0.75
CA PHE A 30 18.44 -2.72 0.43
C PHE A 30 17.76 -2.17 1.69
N VAL A 31 17.95 -0.88 1.94
CA VAL A 31 17.52 -0.14 3.14
C VAL A 31 17.06 1.26 2.77
N SER A 32 16.18 1.85 3.56
CA SER A 32 15.68 3.23 3.36
C SER A 32 16.09 4.16 4.51
N SER A 33 16.12 3.66 5.73
CA SER A 33 16.34 4.41 6.97
C SER A 33 17.77 4.93 7.14
N THR A 34 18.75 4.22 6.55
CA THR A 34 20.19 4.52 6.66
C THR A 34 20.75 5.19 5.41
N CYS A 35 19.89 5.61 4.49
CA CYS A 35 20.26 6.42 3.33
C CYS A 35 20.77 7.80 3.76
N THR A 36 22.07 8.06 3.62
CA THR A 36 22.67 9.35 3.95
C THR A 36 22.78 10.31 2.76
N GLN A 37 22.52 9.83 1.55
CA GLN A 37 22.60 10.66 0.34
C GLN A 37 21.40 11.61 0.25
N PRO A 38 21.61 12.91 -0.03
CA PRO A 38 20.51 13.85 -0.20
C PRO A 38 19.49 13.38 -1.25
N GLY A 39 18.22 13.32 -0.84
CA GLY A 39 17.11 12.92 -1.74
C GLY A 39 17.01 11.43 -2.04
N ALA A 40 17.90 10.59 -1.48
CA ALA A 40 17.78 9.15 -1.62
C ALA A 40 16.56 8.61 -0.85
N VAL A 41 15.80 7.75 -1.52
CA VAL A 41 14.61 7.08 -0.96
C VAL A 41 14.89 5.61 -0.65
N LEU A 42 15.84 5.00 -1.36
CA LEU A 42 16.32 3.64 -1.14
C LEU A 42 17.81 3.57 -1.46
N CYS A 43 18.57 2.77 -0.71
CA CYS A 43 20.00 2.59 -0.91
C CYS A 43 20.42 1.14 -0.72
N SER A 44 21.60 0.80 -1.23
CA SER A 44 22.26 -0.46 -0.89
C SER A 44 23.40 -0.21 0.11
N VAL A 45 23.44 -0.99 1.18
CA VAL A 45 24.53 -0.98 2.17
C VAL A 45 25.22 -2.33 2.24
N ASP A 46 26.51 -2.35 2.62
CA ASP A 46 27.27 -3.58 2.85
C ASP A 46 27.04 -4.18 4.26
N SER A 47 27.76 -5.25 4.60
CA SER A 47 27.70 -5.91 5.91
C SER A 47 28.21 -5.03 7.07
N SER A 48 28.85 -3.90 6.78
CA SER A 48 29.28 -2.90 7.77
C SER A 48 28.35 -1.69 7.79
N CYS A 49 27.17 -1.78 7.15
CA CYS A 49 26.19 -0.70 7.00
C CYS A 49 26.78 0.52 6.29
N LYS A 50 27.87 0.34 5.53
CA LYS A 50 28.43 1.41 4.71
C LYS A 50 27.69 1.43 3.39
N LEU A 51 27.35 2.64 2.98
CA LEU A 51 26.69 2.88 1.71
C LEU A 51 27.54 2.32 0.56
N ASN A 52 26.95 1.39 -0.20
CA ASN A 52 27.47 1.00 -1.50
C ASN A 52 27.16 2.13 -2.50
N LYS A 53 27.84 2.25 -3.65
CA LYS A 53 27.71 3.39 -4.58
C LYS A 53 26.33 3.53 -5.27
N MET A 54 25.27 2.95 -4.72
CA MET A 54 23.96 2.78 -5.34
C MET A 54 22.86 3.28 -4.41
N PHE A 55 22.10 4.25 -4.90
CA PHE A 55 20.90 4.77 -4.28
C PHE A 55 19.92 5.19 -5.37
N TRP A 56 18.65 5.25 -5.00
CA TRP A 56 17.56 5.73 -5.84
C TRP A 56 16.96 6.96 -5.20
N THR A 57 16.51 7.89 -6.02
CA THR A 57 15.78 9.10 -5.59
C THR A 57 14.35 9.08 -6.15
N LYS A 58 13.58 10.13 -5.85
CA LYS A 58 12.25 10.30 -6.45
C LYS A 58 12.31 10.50 -7.98
N ASP A 59 13.42 11.02 -8.51
CA ASP A 59 13.57 11.27 -9.94
C ASP A 59 13.74 9.97 -10.75
N ASP A 60 14.08 8.87 -10.09
CA ASP A 60 14.14 7.54 -10.69
C ASP A 60 12.75 6.92 -10.89
N VAL A 61 11.70 7.49 -10.29
CA VAL A 61 10.32 7.05 -10.47
C VAL A 61 9.81 7.50 -11.83
N LYS A 62 9.40 6.55 -12.67
CA LYS A 62 8.95 6.79 -14.04
C LYS A 62 7.51 6.36 -14.23
N LYS A 63 6.82 6.95 -15.19
CA LYS A 63 5.49 6.47 -15.62
C LYS A 63 5.64 5.25 -16.52
N ASP A 64 4.95 4.16 -16.20
CA ASP A 64 4.84 3.02 -17.10
C ASP A 64 3.82 3.28 -18.23
N SER A 65 3.55 2.27 -19.07
CA SER A 65 2.54 2.38 -20.14
C SER A 65 1.12 2.61 -19.64
N THR A 66 0.83 2.33 -18.36
CA THR A 66 -0.46 2.53 -17.73
C THR A 66 -0.56 3.86 -16.97
N GLN A 67 0.47 4.73 -17.05
CA GLN A 67 0.60 5.96 -16.27
C GLN A 67 0.73 5.73 -14.75
N THR A 68 1.11 4.53 -14.34
CA THR A 68 1.43 4.20 -12.95
C THR A 68 2.85 4.65 -12.65
N ASN A 69 3.08 5.27 -11.48
CA ASN A 69 4.43 5.60 -11.03
C ASN A 69 5.16 4.30 -10.69
N LEU A 70 6.31 4.07 -11.31
CA LEU A 70 7.06 2.83 -11.24
C LEU A 70 8.52 3.12 -10.86
N LEU A 71 9.00 2.46 -9.82
CA LEU A 71 10.41 2.40 -9.46
C LEU A 71 10.92 0.97 -9.71
N VAL A 72 11.86 0.82 -10.65
CA VAL A 72 12.45 -0.48 -10.98
C VAL A 72 13.86 -0.59 -10.41
N ILE A 73 14.05 -1.55 -9.52
CA ILE A 73 15.35 -1.97 -8.98
C ILE A 73 15.81 -3.17 -9.81
N ASN A 74 16.61 -2.90 -10.85
CA ASN A 74 17.00 -3.91 -11.81
C ASN A 74 18.25 -4.72 -11.38
N GLY A 75 18.46 -5.86 -12.03
CA GLY A 75 19.52 -6.82 -11.69
C GLY A 75 20.95 -6.37 -11.99
N THR A 76 21.17 -5.16 -12.52
CA THR A 76 22.50 -4.51 -12.49
C THR A 76 22.93 -4.28 -11.04
N TYR A 77 21.95 -4.08 -10.17
CA TYR A 77 22.13 -3.74 -8.77
C TYR A 77 21.48 -4.82 -7.91
N LYS A 78 22.30 -5.76 -7.43
CA LYS A 78 21.84 -6.89 -6.62
C LYS A 78 22.12 -6.66 -5.15
N ALA A 79 21.13 -6.95 -4.32
CA ALA A 79 21.29 -7.14 -2.90
C ALA A 79 21.01 -8.59 -2.53
N GLN A 80 21.70 -9.09 -1.51
CA GLN A 80 21.34 -10.38 -0.91
C GLN A 80 20.03 -10.28 -0.12
N TYR A 81 19.77 -9.13 0.49
CA TYR A 81 18.65 -8.95 1.40
C TYR A 81 17.88 -7.66 1.13
N LEU A 82 16.56 -7.70 1.19
CA LEU A 82 15.70 -6.53 1.24
C LEU A 82 15.19 -6.38 2.67
N ALA A 83 15.72 -5.39 3.39
CA ALA A 83 15.35 -5.15 4.78
C ALA A 83 14.20 -4.16 4.91
N GLU A 84 14.13 -3.15 4.04
CA GLU A 84 13.15 -2.07 4.14
C GLU A 84 12.68 -1.63 2.75
N LEU A 85 11.45 -1.13 2.68
CA LEU A 85 10.90 -0.44 1.52
C LEU A 85 11.00 1.07 1.72
N PRO A 86 11.14 1.86 0.63
CA PRO A 86 11.13 3.31 0.76
C PRO A 86 9.75 3.80 1.21
N ASN A 87 9.70 5.00 1.78
CA ASN A 87 8.44 5.63 2.16
C ASN A 87 7.84 6.42 0.97
N LEU A 88 7.34 5.69 -0.03
CA LEU A 88 6.73 6.25 -1.25
C LEU A 88 5.27 5.80 -1.37
N SER A 89 4.35 6.75 -1.44
CA SER A 89 2.93 6.49 -1.73
C SER A 89 2.68 6.42 -3.23
N GLN A 90 1.68 5.62 -3.66
CA GLN A 90 1.24 5.51 -5.06
C GLN A 90 2.36 5.14 -6.05
N VAL A 91 3.45 4.53 -5.59
CA VAL A 91 4.52 4.01 -6.43
C VAL A 91 4.44 2.49 -6.44
N TYR A 92 4.45 1.92 -7.64
CA TYR A 92 4.68 0.51 -7.89
C TYR A 92 6.17 0.24 -7.83
N ILE A 93 6.61 -0.59 -6.88
CA ILE A 93 8.02 -0.92 -6.73
C ILE A 93 8.27 -2.32 -7.25
N GLN A 94 9.16 -2.42 -8.22
CA GLN A 94 9.56 -3.67 -8.83
C GLN A 94 11.01 -4.00 -8.52
N PHE A 95 11.24 -5.15 -7.89
CA PHE A 95 12.55 -5.76 -7.77
C PHE A 95 12.72 -6.77 -8.89
N TYR A 96 13.48 -6.41 -9.93
CA TYR A 96 13.73 -7.27 -11.09
C TYR A 96 15.12 -7.91 -11.00
N ASN A 97 15.20 -9.21 -10.73
CA ASN A 97 16.46 -9.97 -10.59
C ASN A 97 17.49 -9.28 -9.68
N SER A 98 17.03 -8.63 -8.61
CA SER A 98 17.83 -7.75 -7.76
C SER A 98 17.87 -8.18 -6.30
N VAL A 99 17.00 -9.09 -5.85
CA VAL A 99 16.95 -9.56 -4.46
C VAL A 99 17.04 -11.08 -4.35
N ARG A 100 17.53 -11.58 -3.21
CA ARG A 100 17.60 -13.02 -2.90
C ARG A 100 16.82 -13.42 -1.65
N ALA A 101 16.70 -12.55 -0.65
CA ALA A 101 15.91 -12.79 0.55
C ALA A 101 15.18 -11.51 0.97
N VAL A 102 14.01 -11.67 1.61
CA VAL A 102 13.18 -10.55 2.05
C VAL A 102 12.94 -10.64 3.56
N GLY A 103 13.12 -9.51 4.23
CA GLY A 103 12.91 -9.34 5.66
C GLY A 103 11.55 -8.79 6.05
N ASP A 104 11.50 -8.16 7.22
CA ASP A 104 10.31 -7.50 7.74
C ASP A 104 10.07 -6.14 7.04
N LEU A 105 9.17 -6.13 6.06
CA LEU A 105 8.73 -4.93 5.33
C LEU A 105 7.48 -4.31 5.95
N SER A 106 7.12 -4.66 7.20
CA SER A 106 5.90 -4.17 7.84
C SER A 106 5.98 -2.75 8.37
N LYS A 107 7.19 -2.18 8.43
CA LYS A 107 7.47 -0.90 9.12
C LYS A 107 7.79 0.22 8.14
N ASP A 108 7.41 1.43 8.54
CA ASP A 108 7.89 2.72 8.01
C ASP A 108 7.85 2.88 6.48
N THR A 109 6.87 2.25 5.82
CA THR A 109 6.67 2.36 4.37
C THR A 109 5.25 2.79 4.04
N ASN A 110 5.08 3.49 2.90
CA ASN A 110 3.79 3.83 2.27
C ASN A 110 3.55 3.07 0.95
N VAL A 111 4.36 2.05 0.68
CA VAL A 111 4.30 1.28 -0.58
C VAL A 111 3.13 0.31 -0.53
N ALA A 112 2.15 0.53 -1.41
CA ALA A 112 0.97 -0.33 -1.52
C ALA A 112 1.06 -1.40 -2.61
N LEU A 113 1.94 -1.19 -3.60
CA LEU A 113 2.06 -2.02 -4.80
C LEU A 113 3.50 -2.55 -4.91
N LEU A 114 3.68 -3.86 -4.79
CA LEU A 114 4.99 -4.49 -4.73
C LEU A 114 5.11 -5.64 -5.74
N ASP A 115 6.28 -5.76 -6.38
CA ASP A 115 6.55 -6.78 -7.39
C ASP A 115 7.94 -7.39 -7.23
N PHE A 116 7.98 -8.71 -7.26
CA PHE A 116 9.20 -9.51 -7.35
C PHE A 116 9.19 -10.25 -8.68
N GLU A 117 10.06 -9.82 -9.58
CA GLU A 117 10.18 -10.41 -10.91
C GLU A 117 11.59 -11.00 -11.11
N ALA A 118 11.65 -12.23 -11.63
CA ALA A 118 12.91 -12.90 -11.97
C ALA A 118 13.92 -13.02 -10.80
N ASN A 119 13.45 -12.97 -9.55
CA ASN A 119 14.28 -13.19 -8.36
C ASN A 119 14.37 -14.69 -8.08
N LYS A 120 15.20 -15.37 -8.87
CA LYS A 120 15.40 -16.83 -8.77
C LYS A 120 15.71 -17.27 -7.35
N GLY A 121 14.86 -18.16 -6.82
CA GLY A 121 15.01 -18.77 -5.50
C GLY A 121 14.86 -17.76 -4.37
N ILE A 122 14.04 -16.71 -4.56
CA ILE A 122 13.81 -15.71 -3.53
C ILE A 122 13.31 -16.35 -2.23
N ASP A 123 14.00 -16.06 -1.13
CA ASP A 123 13.61 -16.51 0.21
C ASP A 123 12.65 -15.51 0.85
N LEU A 124 11.41 -15.94 1.01
CA LEU A 124 10.34 -15.18 1.66
C LEU A 124 10.00 -15.73 3.05
N SER A 125 10.77 -16.68 3.59
CA SER A 125 10.48 -17.35 4.87
C SER A 125 10.50 -16.44 6.10
N LYS A 126 11.23 -15.31 5.99
CA LYS A 126 11.31 -14.26 7.03
C LYS A 126 10.56 -12.99 6.64
N ALA A 127 9.86 -13.01 5.51
CA ALA A 127 9.16 -11.83 5.04
C ALA A 127 8.01 -11.49 5.99
N ALA A 128 7.83 -10.21 6.26
CA ALA A 128 6.60 -9.68 6.81
C ALA A 128 6.18 -8.49 5.96
N PHE A 129 4.88 -8.31 5.74
CA PHE A 129 4.38 -7.31 4.80
C PHE A 129 3.55 -6.28 5.55
N SER A 130 3.70 -5.02 5.17
CA SER A 130 2.89 -3.93 5.73
C SER A 130 1.40 -4.15 5.39
N PRO A 131 0.46 -3.85 6.32
CA PRO A 131 -0.97 -4.01 6.07
C PRO A 131 -1.49 -3.10 4.94
N ILE A 132 -0.73 -2.08 4.54
CA ILE A 132 -1.08 -1.19 3.43
C ILE A 132 -0.77 -1.80 2.05
N ILE A 133 0.01 -2.88 1.98
CA ILE A 133 0.28 -3.58 0.72
C ILE A 133 -1.02 -4.25 0.28
N THR A 134 -1.63 -3.68 -0.76
CA THR A 134 -2.89 -4.13 -1.34
C THR A 134 -2.67 -4.94 -2.61
N ARG A 135 -1.51 -4.80 -3.26
CA ARG A 135 -1.15 -5.57 -4.45
C ARG A 135 0.23 -6.18 -4.31
N LEU A 136 0.31 -7.48 -4.58
CA LEU A 136 1.56 -8.21 -4.66
C LEU A 136 1.65 -8.95 -6.00
N SER A 137 2.79 -8.81 -6.67
CA SER A 137 3.15 -9.56 -7.87
C SER A 137 4.37 -10.43 -7.60
N ILE A 138 4.30 -11.70 -8.01
CA ILE A 138 5.41 -12.66 -7.93
C ILE A 138 5.53 -13.36 -9.27
N ALA A 139 6.49 -12.92 -10.06
CA ALA A 139 6.73 -13.43 -11.39
C ALA A 139 8.10 -14.10 -11.44
N ALA A 140 8.14 -15.30 -12.02
CA ALA A 140 9.40 -15.91 -12.44
C ALA A 140 10.44 -16.15 -11.32
N CYS A 141 10.00 -16.43 -10.09
CA CYS A 141 10.85 -16.47 -8.91
C CYS A 141 11.35 -17.87 -8.51
N GLN A 142 11.02 -18.93 -9.26
CA GLN A 142 11.36 -20.33 -8.89
C GLN A 142 10.75 -20.82 -7.57
N LEU A 143 9.61 -20.27 -7.17
CA LEU A 143 8.94 -20.73 -5.96
C LEU A 143 8.23 -22.07 -6.23
N PRO A 144 8.45 -23.11 -5.40
CA PRO A 144 7.75 -24.39 -5.54
C PRO A 144 6.35 -24.36 -4.89
N THR A 145 6.14 -23.48 -3.91
CA THR A 145 4.89 -23.34 -3.16
C THR A 145 4.63 -21.87 -2.85
N LEU A 146 3.36 -21.50 -2.69
CA LEU A 146 3.01 -20.17 -2.23
C LEU A 146 3.62 -19.89 -0.84
N PRO A 147 4.36 -18.79 -0.65
CA PRO A 147 4.92 -18.43 0.65
C PRO A 147 3.82 -18.21 1.69
N THR A 148 3.94 -18.83 2.86
CA THR A 148 2.96 -18.70 3.96
C THR A 148 3.07 -17.39 4.72
N THR A 149 4.18 -16.67 4.56
CA THR A 149 4.45 -15.37 5.16
C THR A 149 3.68 -14.22 4.52
N ILE A 150 3.15 -14.43 3.31
CA ILE A 150 2.34 -13.42 2.62
C ILE A 150 0.95 -13.37 3.25
N PRO A 151 0.49 -12.20 3.71
CA PRO A 151 -0.84 -12.03 4.30
C PRO A 151 -1.91 -11.94 3.19
N TYR A 152 -2.14 -13.02 2.43
CA TYR A 152 -3.06 -13.04 1.29
C TYR A 152 -4.46 -12.47 1.59
N GLY A 153 -4.92 -12.62 2.85
CA GLY A 153 -6.22 -12.13 3.29
C GLY A 153 -6.36 -10.62 3.26
N GLN A 154 -5.28 -9.85 3.17
CA GLN A 154 -5.31 -8.39 3.07
C GLN A 154 -5.24 -7.88 1.62
N LEU A 155 -4.77 -8.71 0.69
CA LEU A 155 -4.51 -8.30 -0.69
C LEU A 155 -5.82 -8.08 -1.45
N SER A 156 -5.89 -6.99 -2.19
CA SER A 156 -6.92 -6.71 -3.19
C SER A 156 -6.55 -7.33 -4.54
N GLU A 157 -5.26 -7.35 -4.88
CA GLU A 157 -4.74 -7.90 -6.15
C GLU A 157 -3.57 -8.84 -5.88
N LEU A 158 -3.64 -10.06 -6.41
CA LEU A 158 -2.51 -11.00 -6.40
C LEU A 158 -2.21 -11.45 -7.82
N TYR A 159 -1.00 -11.14 -8.30
CA TYR A 159 -0.51 -11.57 -9.61
C TYR A 159 0.63 -12.55 -9.46
N VAL A 160 0.46 -13.71 -10.06
CA VAL A 160 1.44 -14.78 -10.10
C VAL A 160 1.66 -15.17 -11.56
N ILE A 161 2.93 -15.27 -11.96
CA ILE A 161 3.30 -15.65 -13.31
C ILE A 161 4.23 -16.86 -13.25
N CYS A 162 3.84 -17.95 -13.92
CA CYS A 162 4.60 -19.20 -14.02
C CYS A 162 5.13 -19.48 -15.44
N LEU A 163 4.90 -18.58 -16.41
CA LEU A 163 5.05 -18.82 -17.86
C LEU A 163 6.36 -19.52 -18.29
N GLU A 164 6.17 -20.63 -19.02
CA GLU A 164 7.22 -21.41 -19.70
C GLU A 164 7.88 -20.67 -20.87
N ASN A 165 7.15 -19.71 -21.47
CA ASN A 165 7.46 -19.11 -22.76
C ASN A 165 7.77 -17.60 -22.73
N ALA A 166 8.00 -17.00 -21.55
CA ALA A 166 8.49 -15.61 -21.49
C ALA A 166 9.83 -15.43 -22.26
N GLY A 167 10.54 -16.53 -22.52
CA GLY A 167 11.78 -16.57 -23.30
C GLY A 167 11.65 -16.55 -24.82
N LYS A 168 10.45 -16.42 -25.43
CA LYS A 168 10.38 -16.26 -26.90
C LYS A 168 10.95 -14.91 -27.41
N PHE A 169 11.33 -14.00 -26.51
CA PHE A 169 11.97 -12.72 -26.88
C PHE A 169 13.49 -12.64 -26.66
N MET A 170 14.14 -13.61 -26.02
CA MET A 170 15.62 -13.67 -26.03
C MET A 170 16.15 -15.03 -25.55
N GLU A 171 16.22 -15.98 -26.46
CA GLU A 171 17.02 -17.20 -26.30
C GLU A 171 18.51 -16.84 -26.51
N ILE A 172 19.22 -16.46 -25.44
CA ILE A 172 20.68 -16.44 -25.47
C ILE A 172 21.13 -17.15 -24.19
N ASN A 173 21.48 -18.43 -24.31
CA ASN A 173 22.09 -19.30 -23.30
C ASN A 173 21.15 -20.06 -22.33
N GLY A 174 20.19 -20.81 -22.88
CA GLY A 174 19.80 -22.14 -22.37
C GLY A 174 19.64 -22.31 -20.86
N SER A 175 18.62 -21.68 -20.26
CA SER A 175 17.90 -22.23 -19.10
C SER A 175 16.64 -21.40 -18.82
N TYR A 176 15.47 -21.92 -19.17
CA TYR A 176 14.15 -21.34 -18.88
C TYR A 176 13.73 -21.50 -17.42
N GLY A 177 14.69 -21.53 -16.49
CA GLY A 177 14.43 -21.88 -15.10
C GLY A 177 13.59 -20.86 -14.36
N TRP A 178 13.32 -19.66 -14.87
CA TRP A 178 12.69 -18.56 -14.14
C TRP A 178 11.17 -18.72 -14.02
N GLN A 179 10.68 -19.88 -13.62
CA GLN A 179 9.24 -20.13 -13.54
C GLN A 179 8.89 -20.42 -12.10
N ASN A 180 7.79 -19.86 -11.60
CA ASN A 180 7.19 -20.44 -10.42
C ASN A 180 6.64 -21.82 -10.79
N ASN A 181 6.94 -22.84 -10.00
CA ASN A 181 6.59 -24.22 -10.30
C ASN A 181 5.54 -24.72 -9.29
N PHE A 182 4.45 -23.95 -9.18
CA PHE A 182 3.38 -24.30 -8.26
C PHE A 182 2.60 -25.49 -8.81
N THR A 183 2.52 -26.56 -8.02
CA THR A 183 1.62 -27.69 -8.31
C THR A 183 0.32 -27.63 -7.50
N THR A 184 0.38 -26.96 -6.35
CA THR A 184 -0.69 -26.91 -5.36
C THR A 184 -0.84 -25.50 -4.81
N ILE A 185 -2.10 -25.07 -4.65
CA ILE A 185 -2.51 -23.94 -3.82
C ILE A 185 -3.47 -24.49 -2.78
N GLU A 186 -3.12 -24.37 -1.51
CA GLU A 186 -3.94 -24.86 -0.42
C GLU A 186 -3.97 -23.92 0.78
N ASN A 187 -5.10 -23.89 1.48
CA ASN A 187 -5.27 -23.17 2.76
C ASN A 187 -5.02 -21.66 2.64
N VAL A 188 -5.36 -21.04 1.49
CA VAL A 188 -5.12 -19.62 1.25
C VAL A 188 -6.41 -18.82 1.37
N ASN A 189 -6.32 -17.71 2.10
CA ASN A 189 -7.43 -16.79 2.28
C ASN A 189 -7.30 -15.60 1.35
N PHE A 190 -8.21 -15.47 0.38
CA PHE A 190 -8.31 -14.34 -0.54
C PHE A 190 -9.61 -13.54 -0.33
N ARG A 191 -10.15 -13.50 0.89
CA ARG A 191 -11.47 -12.90 1.15
C ARG A 191 -11.59 -11.43 0.72
N ASN A 192 -10.49 -10.68 0.67
CA ASN A 192 -10.47 -9.27 0.27
C ASN A 192 -10.04 -9.04 -1.18
N ALA A 193 -9.66 -10.10 -1.91
CA ALA A 193 -9.20 -9.97 -3.28
C ALA A 193 -10.35 -9.58 -4.21
N VAL A 194 -10.07 -8.62 -5.08
CA VAL A 194 -10.90 -8.22 -6.23
C VAL A 194 -10.40 -8.91 -7.49
N GLU A 195 -9.08 -9.15 -7.60
CA GLU A 195 -8.47 -9.85 -8.72
C GLU A 195 -7.41 -10.85 -8.24
N ILE A 196 -7.55 -12.09 -8.69
CA ILE A 196 -6.57 -13.16 -8.49
C ILE A 196 -6.16 -13.66 -9.87
N LYS A 197 -4.85 -13.66 -10.15
CA LYS A 197 -4.32 -13.99 -11.47
C LYS A 197 -3.09 -14.89 -11.37
N PHE A 198 -3.20 -16.11 -11.89
CA PHE A 198 -2.12 -17.09 -12.03
C PHE A 198 -1.95 -17.40 -13.53
N ASN A 199 -1.07 -16.65 -14.20
CA ASN A 199 -0.86 -16.80 -15.64
C ASN A 199 0.24 -17.80 -15.95
N GLY A 200 0.03 -18.64 -16.96
CA GLY A 200 1.09 -19.52 -17.44
C GLY A 200 1.49 -20.59 -16.45
N CYS A 201 0.56 -21.05 -15.60
CA CYS A 201 0.82 -22.06 -14.56
C CYS A 201 0.25 -23.44 -14.96
N PRO A 202 0.83 -24.14 -15.95
CA PRO A 202 0.29 -25.41 -16.45
C PRO A 202 0.45 -26.57 -15.47
N TYR A 203 1.46 -26.50 -14.59
CA TYR A 203 1.71 -27.54 -13.58
C TYR A 203 0.83 -27.41 -12.34
N LEU A 204 0.07 -26.32 -12.22
CA LEU A 204 -0.85 -26.11 -11.10
C LEU A 204 -2.11 -26.95 -11.31
N THR A 205 -2.18 -28.08 -10.60
CA THR A 205 -3.27 -29.06 -10.75
C THR A 205 -4.16 -29.18 -9.52
N THR A 206 -3.72 -28.65 -8.38
CA THR A 206 -4.46 -28.72 -7.12
C THR A 206 -4.80 -27.35 -6.58
N LEU A 207 -6.08 -27.15 -6.30
CA LEU A 207 -6.63 -26.01 -5.59
C LEU A 207 -7.53 -26.53 -4.48
N SER A 208 -7.20 -26.26 -3.22
CA SER A 208 -7.94 -26.79 -2.08
C SER A 208 -8.06 -25.78 -0.92
N ASN A 209 -9.18 -25.83 -0.20
CA ASN A 209 -9.40 -25.01 0.99
C ASN A 209 -9.07 -23.52 0.79
N LEU A 210 -9.52 -22.97 -0.34
CA LEU A 210 -9.45 -21.54 -0.61
C LEU A 210 -10.66 -20.82 -0.04
N THR A 211 -10.45 -19.60 0.45
CA THR A 211 -11.53 -18.68 0.78
C THR A 211 -11.53 -17.50 -0.18
N VAL A 212 -12.63 -17.27 -0.89
CA VAL A 212 -12.87 -16.02 -1.64
C VAL A 212 -14.20 -15.40 -1.21
N SER A 213 -14.46 -14.14 -1.58
CA SER A 213 -15.73 -13.48 -1.26
C SER A 213 -16.40 -12.90 -2.50
N SER A 214 -17.60 -12.34 -2.32
CA SER A 214 -18.34 -11.62 -3.37
C SER A 214 -17.65 -10.35 -3.88
N LYS A 215 -16.56 -9.91 -3.24
CA LYS A 215 -15.71 -8.80 -3.75
C LYS A 215 -14.93 -9.20 -5.00
N LEU A 216 -14.70 -10.50 -5.20
CA LEU A 216 -13.92 -11.01 -6.30
C LEU A 216 -14.62 -10.68 -7.63
N SER A 217 -13.92 -9.99 -8.52
CA SER A 217 -14.39 -9.59 -9.84
C SER A 217 -13.76 -10.44 -10.96
N LYS A 218 -12.52 -10.89 -10.73
CA LYS A 218 -11.71 -11.60 -11.71
C LYS A 218 -10.93 -12.75 -11.08
N PHE A 219 -11.05 -13.93 -11.68
CA PHE A 219 -10.37 -15.16 -11.26
C PHE A 219 -9.74 -15.82 -12.50
N TYR A 220 -8.42 -15.74 -12.62
CA TYR A 220 -7.68 -16.23 -13.78
C TYR A 220 -6.65 -17.31 -13.40
N PHE A 221 -6.83 -18.48 -14.00
CA PHE A 221 -5.95 -19.66 -13.97
C PHE A 221 -6.00 -20.33 -15.36
N ASP A 222 -5.92 -19.52 -16.41
CA ASP A 222 -6.22 -19.85 -17.80
C ASP A 222 -5.43 -21.03 -18.36
N ASP A 223 -4.18 -21.20 -17.94
CA ASP A 223 -3.34 -22.34 -18.35
C ASP A 223 -3.35 -23.52 -17.36
N SER A 224 -4.06 -23.41 -16.23
CA SER A 224 -4.08 -24.44 -15.19
C SER A 224 -5.16 -25.50 -15.45
N HIS A 225 -4.77 -26.76 -15.31
CA HIS A 225 -5.62 -27.93 -15.50
C HIS A 225 -5.83 -28.66 -14.18
N PHE A 226 -6.90 -28.32 -13.46
CA PHE A 226 -7.13 -28.82 -12.11
C PHE A 226 -7.66 -30.25 -12.10
N THR A 227 -6.93 -31.15 -11.45
CA THR A 227 -7.41 -32.50 -11.08
C THR A 227 -8.05 -32.50 -9.69
N THR A 228 -7.76 -31.48 -8.88
CA THR A 228 -8.35 -31.27 -7.55
C THR A 228 -8.80 -29.81 -7.46
N PHE A 229 -10.09 -29.60 -7.17
CA PHE A 229 -10.67 -28.28 -6.95
C PHE A 229 -11.66 -28.38 -5.79
N LEU A 230 -11.16 -28.25 -4.56
CA LEU A 230 -11.92 -28.45 -3.32
C LEU A 230 -12.15 -27.12 -2.59
N ILE A 231 -13.40 -26.70 -2.48
CA ILE A 231 -13.80 -25.41 -1.89
C ILE A 231 -14.97 -25.56 -0.94
N ASP A 232 -15.19 -24.58 -0.07
CA ASP A 232 -16.40 -24.53 0.77
C ASP A 232 -17.60 -23.93 0.02
N GLN A 233 -18.79 -24.04 0.62
CA GLN A 233 -20.03 -23.53 0.04
C GLN A 233 -20.02 -21.99 -0.20
N PRO A 234 -19.52 -21.15 0.74
CA PRO A 234 -19.38 -19.70 0.49
C PRO A 234 -18.46 -19.36 -0.68
N THR A 235 -17.31 -20.03 -0.79
CA THR A 235 -16.35 -19.83 -1.89
C THR A 235 -16.95 -20.28 -3.21
N TYR A 236 -17.68 -21.40 -3.23
CA TYR A 236 -18.42 -21.84 -4.41
C TYR A 236 -19.43 -20.77 -4.88
N ALA A 237 -20.24 -20.21 -3.96
CA ALA A 237 -21.20 -19.18 -4.30
C ALA A 237 -20.53 -17.90 -4.85
N ALA A 238 -19.41 -17.48 -4.24
CA ALA A 238 -18.63 -16.33 -4.71
C ALA A 238 -18.02 -16.56 -6.10
N LEU A 239 -17.43 -17.73 -6.34
CA LEU A 239 -16.91 -18.10 -7.66
C LEU A 239 -18.04 -18.23 -8.68
N GLN A 240 -19.21 -18.74 -8.32
CA GLN A 240 -20.37 -18.81 -9.21
C GLN A 240 -20.83 -17.40 -9.64
N ALA A 241 -20.66 -16.39 -8.78
CA ALA A 241 -21.04 -15.01 -9.06
C ALA A 241 -19.96 -14.16 -9.76
N VAL A 242 -18.68 -14.59 -9.78
CA VAL A 242 -17.59 -13.77 -10.33
C VAL A 242 -17.81 -13.41 -11.81
N PRO A 243 -17.75 -12.14 -12.23
CA PRO A 243 -17.97 -11.75 -13.63
C PRO A 243 -16.99 -12.39 -14.60
N THR A 244 -15.70 -12.44 -14.24
CA THR A 244 -14.67 -13.05 -15.09
C THR A 244 -14.06 -14.26 -14.41
N PHE A 245 -14.26 -15.43 -15.03
CA PHE A 245 -13.73 -16.71 -14.56
C PHE A 245 -13.05 -17.42 -15.73
N ALA A 246 -11.75 -17.64 -15.62
CA ALA A 246 -10.96 -18.36 -16.61
C ALA A 246 -10.12 -19.43 -15.93
N VAL A 247 -10.26 -20.67 -16.41
CA VAL A 247 -9.48 -21.84 -16.02
C VAL A 247 -9.25 -22.67 -17.28
N GLY A 248 -8.12 -23.37 -17.37
CA GLY A 248 -7.83 -24.25 -18.52
C GLY A 248 -8.83 -25.42 -18.57
N SER A 249 -8.84 -26.23 -17.51
CA SER A 249 -9.86 -27.26 -17.30
C SER A 249 -10.00 -27.61 -15.81
N ILE A 250 -11.12 -28.25 -15.45
CA ILE A 250 -11.33 -28.81 -14.12
C ILE A 250 -11.95 -30.21 -14.28
N ASP A 251 -11.28 -31.23 -13.75
CA ASP A 251 -11.80 -32.59 -13.62
C ASP A 251 -11.51 -33.12 -12.22
N VAL A 252 -12.54 -33.14 -11.38
CA VAL A 252 -12.46 -33.61 -9.99
C VAL A 252 -13.03 -35.03 -9.80
N ALA A 253 -13.39 -35.74 -10.86
CA ALA A 253 -14.12 -37.01 -10.73
C ALA A 253 -13.34 -38.06 -9.90
N ALA A 254 -12.01 -38.08 -10.04
CA ALA A 254 -11.15 -38.98 -9.29
C ALA A 254 -10.90 -38.53 -7.83
N THR A 255 -10.91 -37.21 -7.57
CA THR A 255 -10.42 -36.61 -6.31
C THR A 255 -11.53 -36.16 -5.38
N CYS A 256 -12.74 -35.91 -5.90
CA CYS A 256 -13.89 -35.58 -5.09
C CYS A 256 -14.49 -36.83 -4.45
N LYS A 257 -14.34 -36.97 -3.13
CA LYS A 257 -14.86 -38.08 -2.34
C LYS A 257 -15.84 -37.58 -1.27
N ALA A 258 -16.76 -38.44 -0.87
CA ALA A 258 -17.66 -38.18 0.26
C ALA A 258 -16.84 -37.79 1.51
N PRO A 259 -17.31 -36.83 2.33
CA PRO A 259 -18.64 -36.21 2.30
C PRO A 259 -18.78 -35.04 1.30
N ASN A 260 -17.76 -34.75 0.51
CA ASN A 260 -17.82 -33.68 -0.49
C ASN A 260 -18.68 -34.09 -1.68
N THR A 261 -19.24 -33.11 -2.36
CA THR A 261 -20.14 -33.31 -3.50
C THR A 261 -19.64 -32.58 -4.74
N ILE A 262 -19.82 -33.20 -5.91
CA ILE A 262 -19.50 -32.55 -7.19
C ILE A 262 -20.63 -31.57 -7.52
N GLN A 263 -20.30 -30.30 -7.77
CA GLN A 263 -21.24 -29.26 -8.19
C GLN A 263 -20.77 -28.60 -9.49
N LEU A 264 -21.71 -28.07 -10.27
CA LEU A 264 -21.43 -27.44 -11.57
C LEU A 264 -21.17 -25.94 -11.41
N LEU A 265 -19.93 -25.52 -11.60
CA LEU A 265 -19.48 -24.13 -11.58
C LEU A 265 -19.51 -23.52 -12.99
N LYS A 266 -20.04 -22.29 -13.12
CA LYS A 266 -20.16 -21.55 -14.40
C LYS A 266 -20.78 -22.36 -15.53
N THR A 267 -21.75 -23.21 -15.19
CA THR A 267 -22.49 -24.10 -16.13
C THR A 267 -21.61 -25.04 -16.96
N LYS A 268 -20.31 -25.17 -16.65
CA LYS A 268 -19.32 -25.86 -17.48
C LYS A 268 -18.37 -26.76 -16.68
N TYR A 269 -17.93 -26.31 -15.52
CA TYR A 269 -16.85 -26.98 -14.78
C TYR A 269 -17.40 -27.77 -13.59
N SER A 270 -16.91 -28.99 -13.38
CA SER A 270 -17.25 -29.79 -12.20
C SER A 270 -16.24 -29.51 -11.10
N VAL A 271 -16.69 -28.97 -9.96
CA VAL A 271 -15.85 -28.69 -8.78
C VAL A 271 -16.31 -29.51 -7.58
N CYS A 272 -15.40 -29.74 -6.63
CA CYS A 272 -15.70 -30.46 -5.40
C CYS A 272 -16.03 -29.47 -4.28
N VAL A 273 -17.22 -29.57 -3.71
CA VAL A 273 -17.70 -28.66 -2.67
C VAL A 273 -17.84 -29.40 -1.36
N MET A 274 -17.20 -28.87 -0.32
CA MET A 274 -17.30 -29.37 1.05
C MET A 274 -18.70 -29.08 1.59
N PRO A 275 -19.31 -30.03 2.34
CA PRO A 275 -20.59 -29.77 2.99
C PRO A 275 -20.44 -28.56 3.92
N ALA A 276 -21.52 -27.79 4.06
CA ALA A 276 -21.56 -26.79 5.13
C ALA A 276 -21.27 -27.50 6.45
N PRO A 277 -20.48 -26.90 7.36
CA PRO A 277 -20.31 -27.47 8.70
C PRO A 277 -21.71 -27.70 9.24
N ALA A 278 -22.00 -28.93 9.65
CA ALA A 278 -23.24 -29.24 10.32
C ALA A 278 -23.30 -28.31 11.53
N THR A 279 -24.11 -27.26 11.44
CA THR A 279 -24.54 -26.53 12.61
C THR A 279 -25.23 -27.60 13.44
N GLU A 280 -24.51 -28.15 14.41
CA GLU A 280 -25.16 -28.82 15.52
C GLU A 280 -26.18 -27.79 15.98
N ASP A 281 -27.46 -28.11 15.82
CA ASP A 281 -28.58 -27.42 16.44
C ASP A 281 -28.39 -27.59 17.95
N SER A 282 -27.38 -26.92 18.50
CA SER A 282 -27.28 -26.57 19.89
C SER A 282 -28.44 -25.63 20.08
N GLY A 283 -29.60 -26.22 20.44
CA GLY A 283 -30.85 -25.52 20.66
C GLY A 283 -30.57 -24.25 21.45
N SER A 284 -30.60 -23.13 20.74
CA SER A 284 -30.41 -21.81 21.31
C SER A 284 -31.61 -21.57 22.23
N SER A 285 -31.47 -21.92 23.51
CA SER A 285 -32.33 -21.40 24.55
C SER A 285 -32.12 -19.88 24.51
N SER A 286 -33.09 -19.19 23.94
CA SER A 286 -33.00 -17.75 23.68
C SER A 286 -32.80 -17.01 25.02
N ASN A 287 -31.57 -16.61 25.31
CA ASN A 287 -31.24 -15.70 26.41
C ASN A 287 -31.66 -14.25 26.10
N THR A 288 -32.67 -14.06 25.25
CA THR A 288 -33.31 -12.78 24.95
C THR A 288 -33.74 -12.09 26.25
N GLY A 289 -34.16 -12.85 27.27
CA GLY A 289 -34.47 -12.31 28.60
C GLY A 289 -33.27 -11.66 29.32
N LEU A 290 -32.06 -12.22 29.18
CA LEU A 290 -30.86 -11.69 29.83
C LEU A 290 -30.31 -10.46 29.09
N ILE A 291 -30.35 -10.48 27.75
CA ILE A 291 -29.91 -9.35 26.91
C ILE A 291 -30.82 -8.12 27.11
N VAL A 292 -32.14 -8.33 27.17
CA VAL A 292 -33.10 -7.23 27.45
C VAL A 292 -32.92 -6.71 28.88
N GLY A 293 -32.65 -7.58 29.86
CA GLY A 293 -32.40 -7.17 31.26
C GLY A 293 -31.17 -6.28 31.42
N VAL A 294 -30.05 -6.61 30.77
CA VAL A 294 -28.80 -5.83 30.85
C VAL A 294 -28.94 -4.49 30.12
N ALA A 295 -29.63 -4.46 28.98
CA ALA A 295 -29.83 -3.22 28.22
C ALA A 295 -30.67 -2.19 29.00
N VAL A 296 -31.76 -2.63 29.66
CA VAL A 296 -32.59 -1.75 30.47
C VAL A 296 -31.83 -1.25 31.71
N GLY A 297 -31.06 -2.13 32.36
CA GLY A 297 -30.22 -1.76 33.52
C GLY A 297 -29.18 -0.68 33.20
N ALA A 298 -28.49 -0.80 32.05
CA ALA A 298 -27.50 0.18 31.63
C ALA A 298 -28.11 1.56 31.35
N VAL A 299 -29.29 1.61 30.71
CA VAL A 299 -29.96 2.89 30.41
C VAL A 299 -30.39 3.62 31.68
N VAL A 300 -30.95 2.89 32.66
CA VAL A 300 -31.36 3.49 33.95
C VAL A 300 -30.15 4.02 34.73
N LEU A 301 -29.03 3.29 34.73
CA LEU A 301 -27.80 3.72 35.39
C LEU A 301 -27.24 4.99 34.76
N VAL A 302 -27.20 5.08 33.42
CA VAL A 302 -26.72 6.27 32.70
C VAL A 302 -27.62 7.48 33.00
N LEU A 303 -28.95 7.32 32.99
CA LEU A 303 -29.87 8.40 33.32
C LEU A 303 -29.71 8.89 34.77
N ALA A 304 -29.47 7.98 35.72
CA ALA A 304 -29.19 8.34 37.11
C ALA A 304 -27.88 9.14 37.25
N ILE A 305 -26.81 8.73 36.54
CA ILE A 305 -25.52 9.44 36.54
C ILE A 305 -25.68 10.84 35.93
N VAL A 306 -26.33 10.96 34.78
CA VAL A 306 -26.57 12.26 34.12
C VAL A 306 -27.41 13.17 35.01
N GLY A 307 -28.48 12.65 35.62
CA GLY A 307 -29.31 13.39 36.57
C GLY A 307 -28.52 13.90 37.78
N PHE A 308 -27.66 13.06 38.36
CA PHE A 308 -26.80 13.42 39.49
C PHE A 308 -25.78 14.51 39.14
N VAL A 309 -25.17 14.44 37.95
CA VAL A 309 -24.21 15.44 37.46
C VAL A 309 -24.89 16.79 37.23
N LEU A 310 -26.07 16.80 36.61
CA LEU A 310 -26.84 18.04 36.39
C LEU A 310 -27.32 18.66 37.70
N TYR A 311 -27.72 17.84 38.67
CA TYR A 311 -28.10 18.30 40.01
C TYR A 311 -26.91 18.96 40.75
N ARG A 312 -25.71 18.36 40.71
CA ARG A 312 -24.49 18.98 41.28
C ARG A 312 -24.12 20.28 40.59
N ARG A 313 -24.20 20.34 39.25
CA ARG A 313 -23.88 21.57 38.49
C ARG A 313 -24.85 22.71 38.82
N LYS A 314 -26.14 22.41 38.99
CA LYS A 314 -27.14 23.43 39.33
C LYS A 314 -26.95 24.00 40.74
N LYS A 315 -26.48 23.18 41.70
CA LYS A 315 -26.19 23.64 43.07
C LYS A 315 -24.93 24.52 43.17
N ASN A 316 -24.00 24.39 42.22
CA ASN A 316 -22.77 25.19 42.17
C ASN A 316 -22.88 26.47 41.34
N ALA A 317 -24.00 26.70 40.63
CA ALA A 317 -24.22 27.88 39.80
C ALA A 317 -24.94 29.04 40.52
N ALA A 318 -25.22 28.92 41.82
CA ALA A 318 -25.88 29.97 42.61
C ALA A 318 -24.92 31.06 43.13
N SER A 319 -23.65 31.06 42.69
CA SER A 319 -22.70 32.12 43.06
C SER A 319 -21.80 32.36 41.87
N THR A 320 -22.00 33.52 41.23
CA THR A 320 -21.06 34.35 40.45
C THR A 320 -21.83 34.95 39.28
N GLY A 321 -22.50 36.07 39.54
CA GLY A 321 -22.75 37.03 38.47
C GLY A 321 -21.44 37.69 38.10
N THR A 322 -21.20 37.95 36.82
CA THR A 322 -20.51 39.13 36.28
C THR A 322 -20.70 39.15 34.77
N SER A 323 -21.11 40.31 34.30
CA SER A 323 -21.37 40.72 32.92
C SER A 323 -20.22 40.46 31.96
N HIS A 324 -20.53 40.11 30.70
CA HIS A 324 -19.69 40.47 29.57
C HIS A 324 -20.51 40.88 28.33
N THR A 325 -20.43 42.18 28.07
CA THR A 325 -20.26 42.86 26.77
C THR A 325 -20.49 42.06 25.49
N GLY A 326 -21.43 42.56 24.68
CA GLY A 326 -21.82 41.98 23.41
C GLY A 326 -20.89 42.26 22.23
N TYR A 327 -21.03 41.39 21.23
CA TYR A 327 -20.71 41.64 19.83
C TYR A 327 -21.84 41.04 18.99
N THR A 328 -22.45 41.89 18.17
CA THR A 328 -23.52 41.59 17.23
C THR A 328 -22.96 40.84 16.01
N ALA A 329 -23.39 39.59 15.83
CA ALA A 329 -23.13 38.82 14.62
C ALA A 329 -24.12 39.21 13.52
N HIS A 330 -23.61 39.73 12.40
CA HIS A 330 -24.39 39.97 11.19
C HIS A 330 -24.60 38.64 10.45
N ASN A 331 -25.83 38.14 10.42
CA ASN A 331 -26.24 37.04 9.56
C ASN A 331 -26.22 37.50 8.09
N THR A 332 -25.34 36.91 7.29
CA THR A 332 -25.44 36.96 5.82
C THR A 332 -25.94 35.62 5.32
N THR A 333 -27.20 35.61 4.90
CA THR A 333 -27.89 34.47 4.31
C THR A 333 -27.44 34.32 2.86
N THR A 334 -26.65 33.29 2.54
CA THR A 334 -26.37 32.93 1.14
C THR A 334 -27.42 31.94 0.66
N GLN A 335 -28.39 32.44 -0.11
CA GLN A 335 -29.34 31.61 -0.87
C GLN A 335 -28.66 31.07 -2.14
N GLY A 336 -28.68 29.74 -2.27
CA GLY A 336 -29.11 29.02 -3.47
C GLY A 336 -28.26 29.09 -4.74
N MET A 337 -27.67 27.95 -5.13
CA MET A 337 -27.85 27.45 -6.50
C MET A 337 -27.66 25.94 -6.54
N THR A 338 -28.77 25.21 -6.44
CA THR A 338 -28.90 23.82 -6.88
C THR A 338 -29.15 23.84 -8.39
N THR A 339 -28.14 23.44 -9.17
CA THR A 339 -28.32 23.04 -10.56
C THR A 339 -28.23 21.53 -10.65
N SER A 340 -29.40 20.91 -10.72
CA SER A 340 -29.59 19.61 -11.34
C SER A 340 -29.38 19.73 -12.85
N THR A 341 -28.31 19.16 -13.37
CA THR A 341 -28.24 18.60 -14.74
C THR A 341 -26.91 17.87 -14.89
N GLY A 342 -26.99 16.61 -15.34
CA GLY A 342 -25.82 15.75 -15.48
C GLY A 342 -24.84 16.31 -16.51
N GLN A 343 -23.62 16.59 -16.07
CA GLN A 343 -22.46 16.70 -16.93
C GLN A 343 -21.20 16.61 -16.06
N TYR A 344 -20.34 15.63 -16.37
CA TYR A 344 -19.00 15.40 -15.85
C TYR A 344 -18.48 16.44 -14.86
N SER A 345 -18.64 16.19 -13.56
CA SER A 345 -17.77 16.85 -12.59
C SER A 345 -16.38 16.28 -12.81
N MET A 346 -15.52 17.04 -13.48
CA MET A 346 -14.09 16.78 -13.40
C MET A 346 -13.71 17.15 -11.97
N ALA A 347 -13.88 16.21 -11.04
CA ALA A 347 -13.26 16.25 -9.74
C ALA A 347 -11.76 16.27 -10.03
N PHE A 348 -11.19 17.48 -10.03
CA PHE A 348 -9.76 17.65 -10.18
C PHE A 348 -9.12 16.98 -8.97
N ASN A 349 -8.43 15.89 -9.23
CA ASN A 349 -7.59 15.20 -8.28
C ASN A 349 -6.47 16.19 -7.91
N MET A 350 -6.54 16.73 -6.69
CA MET A 350 -5.60 17.72 -6.16
C MET A 350 -4.31 17.05 -5.69
N GLU A 351 -4.25 15.72 -5.71
CA GLU A 351 -3.13 14.92 -5.25
C GLU A 351 -1.95 14.98 -6.25
N ASP A 352 -2.21 15.17 -7.55
CA ASP A 352 -1.14 15.45 -8.53
C ASP A 352 -0.41 16.79 -8.25
N LEU A 353 -1.08 17.75 -7.59
CA LEU A 353 -0.47 19.00 -7.13
C LEU A 353 0.32 18.82 -5.82
N GLU A 354 0.08 17.73 -5.08
CA GLU A 354 0.82 17.42 -3.85
C GLU A 354 2.30 17.11 -4.14
N LEU A 355 2.58 16.50 -5.30
CA LEU A 355 3.95 16.30 -5.81
C LEU A 355 4.69 17.60 -6.13
N LEU A 356 3.96 18.69 -6.37
CA LEU A 356 4.50 20.03 -6.66
C LEU A 356 4.45 20.95 -5.44
N ARG A 357 4.03 20.45 -4.27
CA ARG A 357 3.95 21.23 -3.05
C ARG A 357 5.37 21.48 -2.52
N LEU A 358 5.78 22.75 -2.55
CA LEU A 358 7.02 23.18 -1.93
C LEU A 358 6.90 23.07 -0.41
N ASP A 359 7.96 22.61 0.25
CA ASP A 359 8.05 22.61 1.70
C ASP A 359 8.00 24.06 2.21
N GLU A 360 7.05 24.36 3.09
CA GLU A 360 6.88 25.68 3.68
C GLU A 360 8.13 26.12 4.45
N GLN A 361 8.91 25.18 5.01
CA GLN A 361 10.15 25.50 5.73
C GLN A 361 11.25 26.03 4.80
N ALA A 362 11.20 25.65 3.52
CA ALA A 362 12.12 26.11 2.49
C ALA A 362 11.71 27.46 1.88
N LEU A 363 10.55 28.00 2.26
CA LEU A 363 10.01 29.27 1.79
C LEU A 363 10.13 30.34 2.89
N THR A 364 10.58 31.52 2.50
CA THR A 364 10.52 32.72 3.34
C THR A 364 9.38 33.59 2.83
N LYS A 365 8.30 33.75 3.60
CA LYS A 365 7.19 34.65 3.24
C LYS A 365 7.65 36.10 3.37
N VAL A 366 7.76 36.82 2.25
CA VAL A 366 8.28 38.19 2.20
C VAL A 366 7.15 39.21 2.31
N GLN A 367 6.04 39.00 1.58
CA GLN A 367 4.94 39.96 1.53
C GLN A 367 3.60 39.26 1.35
N SER A 368 2.60 39.61 2.15
CA SER A 368 1.21 39.18 1.91
C SER A 368 0.66 39.94 0.70
N VAL A 369 0.17 39.19 -0.28
CA VAL A 369 -0.39 39.74 -1.52
C VAL A 369 -1.91 39.76 -1.45
N ALA A 370 -2.53 38.74 -0.85
CA ALA A 370 -3.97 38.66 -0.65
C ALA A 370 -4.32 37.74 0.52
N GLN A 371 -5.42 38.03 1.22
CA GLN A 371 -5.99 37.19 2.29
C GLN A 371 -7.51 37.14 2.11
N GLY A 372 -8.09 35.95 2.18
CA GLY A 372 -9.52 35.75 2.04
C GLY A 372 -10.02 34.48 2.72
N ALA A 373 -11.33 34.22 2.61
CA ALA A 373 -12.00 33.09 3.29
C ALA A 373 -11.46 31.70 2.90
N TYR A 374 -10.70 31.60 1.81
CA TYR A 374 -10.19 30.35 1.25
C TYR A 374 -8.66 30.23 1.31
N GLY A 375 -7.98 31.16 2.00
CA GLY A 375 -6.54 31.10 2.23
C GLY A 375 -5.81 32.43 2.09
N GLU A 376 -4.50 32.34 2.22
CA GLU A 376 -3.56 33.47 2.16
C GLU A 376 -2.56 33.25 1.04
N VAL A 377 -2.24 34.32 0.31
CA VAL A 377 -1.26 34.31 -0.78
C VAL A 377 -0.11 35.21 -0.38
N TYR A 378 1.09 34.64 -0.35
CA TYR A 378 2.32 35.33 -0.04
C TYR A 378 3.26 35.33 -1.23
N ARG A 379 3.91 36.46 -1.48
CA ARG A 379 5.17 36.51 -2.22
C ARG A 379 6.26 36.00 -1.28
N GLY A 380 6.98 34.97 -1.69
CA GLY A 380 8.05 34.38 -0.89
C GLY A 380 9.32 34.15 -1.69
N GLU A 381 10.42 33.96 -0.99
CA GLU A 381 11.71 33.60 -1.55
C GLU A 381 12.03 32.15 -1.19
N TYR A 382 12.52 31.39 -2.16
CA TYR A 382 12.98 30.02 -1.94
C TYR A 382 14.43 30.06 -1.45
N LYS A 383 14.74 29.36 -0.36
CA LYS A 383 16.04 29.46 0.33
C LYS A 383 17.23 28.86 -0.46
N VAL A 384 17.01 28.26 -1.63
CA VAL A 384 18.06 27.57 -2.40
C VAL A 384 18.25 28.24 -3.77
N GLY A 385 19.11 29.26 -3.81
CA GLY A 385 19.56 29.92 -5.04
C GLY A 385 18.50 30.80 -5.74
N LEU A 386 18.92 31.94 -6.27
CA LEU A 386 18.06 32.97 -6.89
C LEU A 386 17.27 32.40 -8.10
N CYS A 387 16.07 31.90 -7.84
CA CYS A 387 15.01 31.72 -8.82
C CYS A 387 13.73 32.34 -8.25
N SER A 388 13.28 33.46 -8.80
CA SER A 388 11.98 34.03 -8.44
C SER A 388 10.88 33.19 -9.08
N ALA A 389 10.10 32.49 -8.27
CA ALA A 389 8.86 31.84 -8.69
C ALA A 389 7.66 32.67 -8.22
N GLU A 390 6.77 33.02 -9.14
CA GLU A 390 5.48 33.66 -8.82
C GLU A 390 4.41 32.56 -8.74
N VAL A 391 3.94 32.26 -7.52
CA VAL A 391 2.93 31.22 -7.28
C VAL A 391 1.53 31.85 -7.29
N HIS A 392 0.69 31.45 -8.25
CA HIS A 392 -0.73 31.82 -8.31
C HIS A 392 -1.59 30.60 -7.99
N VAL A 393 -2.28 30.63 -6.84
CA VAL A 393 -3.36 29.68 -6.52
C VAL A 393 -4.69 30.38 -6.83
N CYS A 394 -5.35 29.99 -7.92
CA CYS A 394 -6.71 30.44 -8.23
C CYS A 394 -7.66 29.24 -8.24
N THR A 395 -8.50 29.12 -7.21
CA THR A 395 -9.68 28.26 -7.26
C THR A 395 -10.87 29.08 -7.73
N GLY A 396 -11.24 28.94 -9.01
CA GLY A 396 -12.44 29.56 -9.60
C GLY A 396 -12.24 30.45 -10.84
N CYS A 397 -11.08 30.46 -11.47
CA CYS A 397 -10.85 31.26 -12.68
C CYS A 397 -11.52 30.62 -13.93
N THR A 398 -12.60 31.20 -14.46
CA THR A 398 -13.38 30.72 -15.64
C THR A 398 -12.71 30.90 -17.01
N ASN A 399 -11.42 31.25 -17.09
CA ASN A 399 -10.70 31.42 -18.36
C ASN A 399 -9.31 30.74 -18.33
N LEU A 400 -9.29 29.40 -18.43
CA LEU A 400 -8.09 28.56 -18.30
C LEU A 400 -7.18 28.49 -19.54
N TYR A 401 -7.63 28.94 -20.73
CA TYR A 401 -6.81 28.85 -21.95
C TYR A 401 -5.53 29.70 -21.90
N ARG A 402 -5.57 30.86 -21.21
CA ARG A 402 -4.39 31.72 -21.02
C ARG A 402 -3.42 31.19 -19.96
N TYR A 403 -3.86 30.32 -19.05
CA TYR A 403 -3.02 29.79 -17.98
C TYR A 403 -2.09 28.68 -18.48
N LYS A 404 -2.58 27.77 -19.34
CA LYS A 404 -1.74 26.75 -19.99
C LYS A 404 -0.61 27.35 -20.83
N GLN A 405 -0.89 28.46 -21.54
CA GLN A 405 0.12 29.15 -22.35
C GLN A 405 1.24 29.74 -21.48
N ARG A 406 0.92 30.33 -20.33
CA ARG A 406 1.93 30.87 -19.38
C ARG A 406 2.76 29.80 -18.68
N VAL A 407 2.19 28.63 -18.39
CA VAL A 407 2.94 27.52 -17.78
C VAL A 407 3.92 26.89 -18.78
N GLN A 408 3.58 26.83 -20.07
CA GLN A 408 4.53 26.44 -21.13
C GLN A 408 5.64 27.47 -21.33
N ASP A 409 5.32 28.77 -21.26
CA ASP A 409 6.33 29.83 -21.34
C ASP A 409 7.31 29.81 -20.14
N LEU A 410 6.85 29.45 -18.93
CA LEU A 410 7.71 29.25 -17.76
C LEU A 410 8.68 28.06 -17.91
N ARG A 411 8.25 26.97 -18.57
CA ARG A 411 9.14 25.83 -18.88
C ARG A 411 10.24 26.23 -19.88
N CYS A 412 9.94 27.11 -20.83
CA CYS A 412 10.92 27.67 -21.76
C CYS A 412 11.94 28.58 -21.05
N LEU A 413 11.50 29.42 -20.11
CA LEU A 413 12.39 30.32 -19.35
C LEU A 413 13.36 29.54 -18.44
N LEU A 414 12.90 28.45 -17.79
CA LEU A 414 13.76 27.59 -16.98
C LEU A 414 14.76 26.78 -17.83
N ALA A 415 14.40 26.39 -19.05
CA ALA A 415 15.31 25.72 -19.98
C ALA A 415 16.40 26.63 -20.56
N LEU A 416 16.15 27.95 -20.63
CA LEU A 416 17.11 28.94 -21.14
C LEU A 416 18.11 29.43 -20.08
N CYS A 417 17.73 29.47 -18.80
CA CYS A 417 18.67 29.77 -17.70
C CYS A 417 19.72 28.67 -17.47
N GLY A 418 19.49 27.44 -17.94
CA GLY A 418 20.43 26.32 -17.81
C GLY A 418 21.51 26.22 -18.90
N ARG A 419 21.56 27.14 -19.87
CA ARG A 419 22.55 27.11 -20.99
C ARG A 419 23.56 28.26 -21.00
N SER A 420 23.57 29.11 -19.98
CA SER A 420 24.61 30.14 -19.79
C SER A 420 25.24 30.02 -18.41
N GLN A 421 25.92 28.91 -18.16
CA GLN A 421 27.04 28.83 -17.22
C GLN A 421 28.10 27.90 -17.80
#